data_AF-A0A7J4JHD8-F1
#
_entry.id   AF-A0A7J4JHD8-F1
#
_cell.length_a   1.000
_cell.length_b   1.000
_cell.length_c   1.000
_cell.angle_alpha   90.00
_cell.angle_beta   90.00
_cell.angle_gamma   90.00
#
_symmetry.space_group_name_H-M   'P 1'
#
loop_
_entity.id
_entity.type
_entity.pdbx_description
1 polymer ?
#
loop_
_entity_poly.entity_id
_entity_poly.type
_entity_poly.pdbx_seq_one_letter_code
_entity_poly.pdbx_strand_id
1 'polypeptide(L)' 'MAEAGASRASDVEALAIVQKIVARNEGIIKEKGMQSFQAVMGEVMREARGKIPGSMVSGLLKKEIEARTGRK' A
#
# COMPACT_ATOMS: atom_id res chain seq x y z
N MET A 1 13.12 28.53 8.53
CA MET A 1 13.34 27.28 9.30
C MET A 1 12.51 26.21 8.63
N ALA A 2 13.15 25.25 7.99
CA ALA A 2 12.55 24.29 7.07
C ALA A 2 12.20 23.00 7.80
N GLU A 3 10.93 22.59 7.79
CA GLU A 3 10.49 21.30 8.35
C GLU A 3 9.25 20.79 7.55
N ALA A 4 9.38 20.66 6.22
CA ALA A 4 8.36 20.02 5.35
C ALA A 4 8.90 18.79 4.60
N GLY A 5 10.13 18.36 4.89
CA GLY A 5 10.80 17.25 4.18
C GLY A 5 10.39 15.85 4.69
N ALA A 6 10.12 15.70 5.98
CA ALA A 6 9.88 14.39 6.60
C ALA A 6 8.58 13.71 6.14
N SER A 7 7.51 14.49 5.90
CA SER A 7 6.24 13.92 5.43
C SER A 7 6.40 13.38 4.02
N ARG A 8 6.94 14.19 3.10
CA ARG A 8 7.00 13.83 1.68
C ARG A 8 7.91 12.62 1.41
N ALA A 9 8.99 12.46 2.18
CA ALA A 9 9.83 11.27 2.11
C ALA A 9 9.07 10.01 2.57
N SER A 10 8.30 10.13 3.66
CA SER A 10 7.47 9.03 4.18
C SER A 10 6.34 8.65 3.21
N ASP A 11 5.73 9.63 2.54
CA ASP A 11 4.70 9.41 1.52
C ASP A 11 5.25 8.63 0.30
N VAL A 12 6.45 8.99 -0.17
CA VAL A 12 7.10 8.30 -1.30
C VAL A 12 7.53 6.89 -0.91
N GLU A 13 8.08 6.71 0.30
CA GLU A 13 8.46 5.37 0.80
C GLU A 13 7.22 4.47 0.96
N ALA A 14 6.12 5.00 1.52
CA ALA A 14 4.86 4.28 1.66
C ALA A 14 4.32 3.81 0.32
N LEU A 15 4.29 4.71 -0.66
CA LEU A 15 3.82 4.40 -2.00
C LEU A 15 4.68 3.32 -2.66
N ALA A 16 6.01 3.44 -2.57
CA ALA A 16 6.93 2.47 -3.15
C ALA A 16 6.75 1.07 -2.55
N ILE A 17 6.62 0.97 -1.22
CA ILE A 17 6.38 -0.29 -0.52
C ILE A 17 5.04 -0.89 -0.95
N VAL A 18 3.96 -0.10 -0.95
CA VAL A 18 2.63 -0.57 -1.35
C VAL A 18 2.67 -1.09 -2.78
N GLN A 19 3.18 -0.32 -3.75
CA GLN A 19 3.25 -0.74 -5.15
C GLN A 19 4.06 -2.03 -5.33
N LYS A 20 5.20 -2.15 -4.63
CA LYS A 20 6.04 -3.36 -4.67
C LYS A 20 5.25 -4.60 -4.20
N ILE A 21 4.54 -4.49 -3.08
CA ILE A 21 3.80 -5.61 -2.51
C ILE A 21 2.56 -5.95 -3.34
N VAL A 22 1.85 -4.94 -3.85
CA VAL A 22 0.70 -5.13 -4.73
C VAL A 22 1.13 -5.79 -6.04
N ALA A 23 2.25 -5.39 -6.63
CA ALA A 23 2.80 -6.05 -7.83
C ALA A 23 3.16 -7.52 -7.58
N ARG A 24 3.76 -7.85 -6.42
CA ARG A 24 4.04 -9.24 -6.02
C ARG A 24 2.77 -10.07 -5.82
N ASN A 25 1.68 -9.43 -5.43
CA ASN A 25 0.39 -10.05 -5.13
C ASN A 25 -0.64 -9.90 -6.25
N GLU A 26 -0.22 -9.49 -7.45
CA GLU A 26 -1.15 -9.15 -8.52
C GLU A 26 -2.10 -10.31 -8.85
N GLY A 27 -1.62 -11.55 -8.83
CA GLY A 27 -2.45 -12.74 -9.05
C GLY A 27 -3.62 -12.84 -8.07
N ILE A 28 -3.35 -12.74 -6.76
CA ILE A 28 -4.40 -12.84 -5.74
C ILE A 28 -5.30 -11.61 -5.74
N ILE A 29 -4.77 -10.43 -6.10
CA ILE A 29 -5.54 -9.19 -6.20
C ILE A 29 -6.51 -9.27 -7.38
N LYS A 30 -6.07 -9.77 -8.54
CA LYS A 30 -6.95 -9.96 -9.70
C LYS A 30 -8.02 -11.02 -9.44
N GLU A 31 -7.69 -12.09 -8.70
CA GLU A 31 -8.62 -13.16 -8.38
C GLU A 31 -9.65 -12.76 -7.31
N LYS A 32 -9.20 -12.18 -6.19
CA LYS A 32 -10.02 -11.93 -4.99
C LYS A 32 -10.45 -10.48 -4.81
N GLY A 33 -9.90 -9.58 -5.63
CA GLY A 33 -10.14 -8.14 -5.53
C GLY A 33 -9.93 -7.61 -4.12
N MET A 34 -10.94 -6.90 -3.61
CA MET A 34 -10.91 -6.31 -2.26
C MET A 34 -10.82 -7.35 -1.14
N GLN A 35 -11.20 -8.61 -1.37
CA GLN A 35 -11.05 -9.67 -0.36
C GLN A 35 -9.56 -10.02 -0.12
N SER A 36 -8.67 -9.70 -1.07
CA SER A 36 -7.22 -9.82 -0.87
C SER A 36 -6.64 -8.78 0.11
N PHE A 37 -7.39 -7.71 0.42
CA PHE A 37 -6.89 -6.57 1.18
C PHE A 37 -6.21 -6.97 2.49
N GLN A 38 -6.84 -7.82 3.31
CA GLN A 38 -6.27 -8.22 4.60
C GLN A 38 -4.97 -9.01 4.44
N ALA A 39 -4.90 -9.90 3.44
CA ALA A 39 -3.71 -10.68 3.15
C ALA A 39 -2.54 -9.78 2.70
N VAL A 40 -2.80 -8.88 1.75
CA VAL A 40 -1.80 -7.96 1.20
C VAL A 40 -1.38 -6.91 2.24
N MET A 41 -2.31 -6.41 3.06
CA MET A 41 -2.03 -5.47 4.14
C MET A 41 -1.03 -6.04 5.16
N GLY A 42 -1.16 -7.33 5.51
CA GLY A 42 -0.23 -8.01 6.41
C GLY A 42 1.20 -8.05 5.84
N GLU A 43 1.35 -8.25 4.53
CA GLU A 43 2.66 -8.18 3.87
C GLU A 43 3.22 -6.75 3.83
N VAL A 44 2.39 -5.75 3.54
CA VAL A 44 2.83 -4.35 3.54
C VAL A 44 3.31 -3.93 4.93
N MET A 45 2.56 -4.27 5.99
CA MET A 45 2.94 -3.97 7.37
C MET A 45 4.26 -4.64 7.77
N ARG A 46 4.52 -5.86 7.29
CA ARG A 46 5.80 -6.56 7.49
C ARG A 46 6.96 -5.87 6.78
N GLU A 47 6.77 -5.43 5.54
CA GLU A 47 7.80 -4.74 4.76
C GLU A 47 8.07 -3.32 5.30
N ALA A 48 7.01 -2.59 5.67
CA ALA A 48 7.10 -1.27 6.28
C ALA A 48 7.75 -1.30 7.68
N ARG A 49 7.81 -2.46 8.35
CA ARG A 49 8.38 -2.64 9.70
C ARG A 49 7.90 -1.60 10.72
N GLY A 50 6.63 -1.20 10.64
CA GLY A 50 6.04 -0.18 11.51
C GLY A 50 6.55 1.25 11.31
N LYS A 51 7.37 1.52 10.29
CA LYS A 51 7.85 2.87 9.95
C LYS A 51 6.76 3.77 9.38
N ILE A 52 5.69 3.17 8.88
CA ILE A 52 4.63 3.86 8.13
C ILE A 52 3.29 3.63 8.83
N PRO A 53 2.49 4.69 9.06
CA PRO A 53 1.22 4.56 9.73
C PRO A 53 0.24 3.70 8.91
N GLY A 54 -0.43 2.76 9.58
CA GLY A 54 -1.41 1.86 8.96
C GLY A 54 -2.54 2.61 8.24
N SER A 55 -2.94 3.78 8.72
CA SER A 55 -3.94 4.63 8.04
C SER A 55 -3.46 5.09 6.66
N MET A 56 -2.18 5.46 6.52
CA MET A 56 -1.61 5.85 5.22
C MET A 56 -1.53 4.64 4.28
N VAL A 57 -0.99 3.53 4.77
CA VAL A 57 -0.89 2.29 3.98
C VAL A 57 -2.26 1.82 3.52
N SER A 58 -3.26 1.81 4.41
CA SER A 58 -4.60 1.35 4.06
C SER A 58 -5.22 2.19 2.93
N GLY A 59 -5.06 3.52 2.98
CA GLY A 59 -5.55 4.40 1.92
C GLY A 59 -4.87 4.15 0.58
N LEU A 60 -3.55 3.98 0.58
CA LEU A 60 -2.78 3.69 -0.65
C LEU A 60 -3.08 2.30 -1.21
N LEU A 61 -3.15 1.28 -0.35
CA LEU A 61 -3.39 -0.10 -0.74
C LEU A 61 -4.78 -0.30 -1.34
N LYS A 62 -5.81 0.33 -0.77
CA LYS A 62 -7.17 0.27 -1.35
C LYS A 62 -7.18 0.81 -2.77
N LYS A 63 -6.62 2.01 -2.99
CA LYS A 63 -6.54 2.64 -4.31
C LYS A 63 -5.84 1.75 -5.34
N GLU A 64 -4.73 1.12 -4.96
CA GLU A 64 -3.99 0.22 -5.85
C GLU A 64 -4.78 -1.05 -6.19
N ILE A 65 -5.47 -1.66 -5.22
CA ILE A 65 -6.31 -2.84 -5.45
C ILE A 65 -7.49 -2.48 -6.36
N GLU A 66 -8.15 -1.36 -6.12
CA GLU A 66 -9.25 -0.86 -6.95
C GLU A 66 -8.78 -0.58 -8.38
N ALA A 67 -7.63 0.07 -8.55
CA ALA A 67 -7.02 0.33 -9.85
C ALA A 67 -6.72 -0.95 -10.64
N ARG A 68 -6.28 -2.03 -9.97
CA ARG A 68 -5.95 -3.32 -10.61
C ARG A 68 -7.16 -4.22 -10.88
N THR A 69 -8.26 -3.97 -10.19
CA THR A 69 -9.49 -4.78 -10.30
C THR A 69 -10.59 -4.09 -11.12
N GLY A 70 -10.37 -2.83 -11.52
CA GLY A 70 -11.29 -2.08 -12.37
C GLY A 70 -12.60 -1.69 -11.69
N ARG A 71 -12.69 -1.77 -10.35
CA ARG A 71 -13.86 -1.30 -9.59
C ARG A 71 -13.67 0.17 -9.24
N LYS A 72 -14.50 1.03 -9.85
CA LYS A 72 -14.73 2.42 -9.45
C LYS A 72 -15.96 2.49 -8.54
#